data_AF-A0AAU3NKF8-F1
#
_entry.id   AF-A0AAU3NKF8-F1
#
_cell.length_a   1.000
_cell.length_b   1.000
_cell.length_c   1.000
_cell.angle_alpha   90.00
_cell.angle_beta   90.00
_cell.angle_gamma   90.00
#
_symmetry.space_group_name_H-M   'P 1'
#
loop_
_entity.id
_entity.type
_entity.pdbx_description
1 polymer ?
#
loop_
_entity_poly.entity_id
_entity_poly.type
_entity_poly.pdbx_seq_one_letter_code
_entity_poly.pdbx_strand_id
1 'polypeptide(L)'
;MESELPPGQPPRVLNPLWIIALFLGLSETTVGIAAALSSGWVQGLLAVFAVAFPVLVSAVFFFILWQRPEVLYAPGDFPEHVSINTYVDGMRRRAAAGPDAIQAVVNDMLRTVLPDALSSASDASDVVEETLANANQVLVERTLSVDISPITGVPGDLFRSTVYSTQTVSDFLDALWEHLRDFVAPFRYGRDWILVDQQNNKPLRNLGSYWSERNDTEADYRLLSGVGITPASHLVARRR
;
A
#
# COMPACT_ATOMS: atom_id res chain seq x y z
N MET A 1 -25.12 46.78 35.24
CA MET A 1 -24.65 45.88 36.32
C MET A 1 -24.17 44.66 35.57
N GLU A 2 -23.01 44.81 34.96
CA GLU A 2 -22.48 43.92 33.93
C GLU A 2 -21.81 42.73 34.61
N SER A 3 -22.36 41.54 34.38
CA SER A 3 -21.76 40.29 34.81
C SER A 3 -20.51 40.01 33.96
N GLU A 4 -19.34 40.20 34.55
CA GLU A 4 -18.06 39.76 33.98
C GLU A 4 -18.07 38.23 33.82
N LEU A 5 -18.01 37.75 32.57
CA LEU A 5 -17.75 36.36 32.26
C LEU A 5 -16.23 36.13 32.19
N PRO A 6 -15.69 35.06 32.80
CA PRO A 6 -14.26 34.76 32.77
C PRO A 6 -13.80 34.35 31.36
N PRO A 7 -12.59 34.77 30.93
CA PRO A 7 -12.06 34.45 29.61
C PRO A 7 -11.52 33.01 29.59
N GLY A 8 -11.88 32.22 28.57
CA GLY A 8 -11.11 31.02 28.21
C GLY A 8 -11.87 29.71 27.99
N GLN A 9 -13.20 29.66 27.92
CA GLN A 9 -13.87 28.45 27.45
C GLN A 9 -14.18 28.55 25.95
N PRO A 10 -13.58 27.71 25.09
CA PRO A 10 -14.00 27.63 23.70
C PRO A 10 -15.48 27.21 23.66
N PRO A 11 -16.27 27.73 22.70
CA PRO A 11 -17.67 27.35 22.56
C PRO A 11 -17.77 25.82 22.50
N ARG A 12 -18.69 25.22 23.26
CA ARG A 12 -19.00 23.79 23.19
C ARG A 12 -19.42 23.47 21.77
N VAL A 13 -18.48 23.05 20.94
CA VAL A 13 -18.74 22.42 19.66
C VAL A 13 -19.45 21.11 20.01
N LEU A 14 -20.77 21.09 19.82
CA LEU A 14 -21.57 19.90 20.02
C LEU A 14 -20.94 18.78 19.18
N ASN A 15 -20.49 17.73 19.86
CA ASN A 15 -19.86 16.59 19.21
C ASN A 15 -20.84 16.03 18.16
N PRO A 16 -20.49 15.99 16.87
CA PRO A 16 -21.35 15.50 15.78
C PRO A 16 -21.94 14.11 16.08
N LEU A 17 -21.23 13.30 16.87
CA LEU A 17 -21.65 11.99 17.33
C LEU A 17 -22.97 12.01 18.13
N TRP A 18 -23.23 13.07 18.90
CA TRP A 18 -24.46 13.19 19.69
C TRP A 18 -25.68 13.51 18.81
N ILE A 19 -25.48 14.27 17.72
CA ILE A 19 -26.53 14.59 16.75
C ILE A 19 -26.92 13.33 15.97
N ILE A 20 -25.93 12.52 15.57
CA ILE A 20 -26.17 11.25 14.87
C ILE A 20 -26.89 10.25 15.79
N ALA A 21 -26.44 10.12 17.04
CA ALA A 21 -27.09 9.23 18.01
C ALA A 21 -28.54 9.62 18.30
N LEU A 22 -28.81 10.93 18.44
CA LEU A 22 -30.16 11.45 18.61
C LEU A 22 -31.04 11.13 17.40
N PHE A 23 -30.54 11.37 16.20
CA PHE A 23 -31.29 11.14 14.96
C PHE A 23 -31.58 9.65 14.73
N LEU A 24 -30.61 8.78 15.04
CA LEU A 24 -30.78 7.33 14.98
C LEU A 24 -31.86 6.86 15.95
N GLY A 25 -31.79 7.29 17.21
CA GLY A 25 -32.78 6.95 18.23
C GLY A 25 -34.20 7.44 17.87
N LEU A 26 -34.32 8.66 17.33
CA LEU A 26 -35.61 9.20 16.89
C LEU A 26 -36.19 8.43 15.70
N SER A 27 -35.34 8.06 14.74
CA SER A 27 -35.73 7.31 13.54
C SER A 27 -36.17 5.89 13.90
N GLU A 28 -35.41 5.21 14.75
CA GLU A 28 -35.74 3.87 15.25
C GLU A 28 -37.05 3.88 16.04
N THR A 29 -37.23 4.86 16.94
CA THR A 29 -38.46 5.01 17.73
C THR A 29 -39.68 5.26 16.84
N THR A 30 -39.55 6.13 15.84
CA THR A 30 -40.64 6.47 14.92
C THR A 30 -41.04 5.27 14.07
N VAL A 31 -40.06 4.54 13.53
CA VAL A 31 -40.30 3.31 12.76
C VAL A 31 -40.90 2.21 13.64
N GLY A 32 -40.40 2.06 14.87
CA GLY A 32 -40.93 1.11 15.84
C GLY A 32 -42.39 1.38 16.21
N ILE A 33 -42.74 2.64 16.46
CA ILE A 33 -44.13 3.06 16.73
C ILE A 33 -45.02 2.85 15.50
N ALA A 34 -44.55 3.26 14.32
CA ALA A 34 -45.28 3.06 13.07
C ALA A 34 -45.55 1.57 12.80
N ALA A 35 -44.58 0.70 13.06
CA ALA A 35 -44.72 -0.74 12.94
C ALA A 35 -45.67 -1.33 14.01
N ALA A 36 -45.60 -0.85 15.25
CA ALA A 36 -46.45 -1.34 16.35
C ALA A 36 -47.94 -0.94 16.21
N LEU A 37 -48.21 0.22 15.61
CA LEU A 37 -49.57 0.72 15.38
C LEU A 37 -50.16 0.22 14.04
N SER A 38 -49.33 -0.37 13.19
CA SER A 38 -49.77 -0.98 11.93
C SER A 38 -50.25 -2.41 12.20
N SER A 39 -51.24 -2.87 11.43
CA SER A 39 -51.68 -4.27 11.50
C SER A 39 -51.78 -4.87 10.09
N GLY A 40 -51.57 -6.19 10.03
CA GLY A 40 -51.64 -6.96 8.79
C GLY A 40 -50.48 -6.70 7.83
N TRP A 41 -50.77 -6.65 6.54
CA TRP A 41 -49.77 -6.57 5.47
C TRP A 41 -48.89 -5.32 5.54
N VAL A 42 -49.43 -4.20 6.04
CA VAL A 42 -48.71 -2.91 6.14
C VAL A 42 -47.56 -2.98 7.15
N GLN A 43 -47.75 -3.69 8.27
CA GLN A 43 -46.70 -3.90 9.27
C GLN A 43 -45.52 -4.70 8.69
N GLY A 44 -45.81 -5.75 7.91
CA GLY A 44 -44.79 -6.52 7.21
C GLY A 44 -44.01 -5.67 6.21
N LEU A 45 -44.70 -4.82 5.45
CA LEU A 45 -44.08 -3.93 4.46
C LEU A 45 -43.14 -2.90 5.12
N LEU A 46 -43.56 -2.33 6.25
CA LEU A 46 -42.73 -1.42 7.05
C LEU A 46 -41.52 -2.12 7.66
N ALA A 47 -41.68 -3.33 8.18
CA ALA A 47 -40.58 -4.11 8.74
C ALA A 47 -39.54 -4.49 7.67
N VAL A 48 -40.01 -4.95 6.49
CA VAL A 48 -39.13 -5.27 5.36
C VAL A 48 -38.41 -4.03 4.87
N PHE A 49 -39.09 -2.90 4.73
CA PHE A 49 -38.46 -1.64 4.34
C PHE A 49 -37.40 -1.18 5.36
N ALA A 50 -37.73 -1.21 6.65
CA ALA A 50 -36.84 -0.79 7.74
C ALA A 50 -35.55 -1.60 7.82
N VAL A 51 -35.59 -2.89 7.47
CA VAL A 51 -34.40 -3.76 7.46
C VAL A 51 -33.68 -3.68 6.11
N ALA A 52 -34.41 -3.74 4.99
CA ALA A 52 -33.82 -3.81 3.66
C ALA A 52 -33.11 -2.50 3.28
N PHE A 53 -33.64 -1.35 3.67
CA PHE A 53 -33.04 -0.06 3.35
C PHE A 53 -31.61 0.11 3.89
N PRO A 54 -31.33 -0.01 5.20
CA PRO A 54 -29.96 0.10 5.71
C PRO A 54 -29.04 -1.00 5.18
N VAL A 55 -29.55 -2.23 5.02
CA VAL A 55 -28.75 -3.33 4.42
C VAL A 55 -28.34 -3.01 2.99
N LEU A 56 -29.24 -2.47 2.17
CA LEU A 56 -28.96 -2.10 0.79
C LEU A 56 -27.99 -0.92 0.71
N VAL A 57 -28.18 0.11 1.54
CA VAL A 57 -27.26 1.25 1.61
C VAL A 57 -25.86 0.79 2.04
N SER A 58 -25.76 -0.06 3.08
CA SER A 58 -24.48 -0.64 3.50
C SER A 58 -23.86 -1.51 2.42
N ALA A 59 -24.64 -2.36 1.74
CA ALA A 59 -24.14 -3.20 0.66
C ALA A 59 -23.60 -2.37 -0.52
N VAL A 60 -24.32 -1.31 -0.93
CA VAL A 60 -23.87 -0.37 -1.96
C VAL A 60 -22.61 0.37 -1.50
N PHE A 61 -22.56 0.79 -0.24
CA PHE A 61 -21.37 1.41 0.33
C PHE A 61 -20.16 0.48 0.24
N PHE A 62 -20.26 -0.76 0.75
CA PHE A 62 -19.17 -1.74 0.65
C PHE A 62 -18.84 -2.13 -0.80
N PHE A 63 -19.83 -2.17 -1.69
CA PHE A 63 -19.60 -2.42 -3.11
C PHE A 63 -18.81 -1.28 -3.78
N ILE A 64 -19.12 -0.02 -3.46
CA ILE A 64 -18.37 1.14 -3.91
C ILE A 64 -16.94 1.09 -3.36
N LEU A 65 -16.77 0.74 -2.08
CA LEU A 65 -15.45 0.56 -1.47
C LEU A 65 -14.64 -0.54 -2.15
N TRP A 66 -15.29 -1.64 -2.53
CA TRP A 66 -14.64 -2.72 -3.26
C TRP A 66 -14.13 -2.26 -4.63
N GLN A 67 -14.86 -1.37 -5.31
CA GLN A 67 -14.46 -0.83 -6.61
C GLN A 67 -13.47 0.35 -6.50
N ARG A 68 -13.48 1.11 -5.39
CA ARG A 68 -12.65 2.30 -5.19
C ARG A 68 -12.13 2.39 -3.74
N PRO A 69 -11.11 1.58 -3.38
CA PRO A 69 -10.53 1.61 -2.04
C PRO A 69 -9.84 2.95 -1.71
N GLU A 70 -9.51 3.75 -2.73
CA GLU A 70 -8.87 5.08 -2.60
C GLU A 70 -9.73 6.11 -1.84
N VAL A 71 -11.04 5.88 -1.64
CA VAL A 71 -11.99 6.83 -1.02
C VAL A 71 -12.09 6.66 0.50
N LEU A 72 -11.45 5.64 1.08
CA LEU A 72 -11.52 5.35 2.53
C LEU A 72 -10.66 6.25 3.42
N TYR A 73 -9.74 7.01 2.84
CA TYR A 73 -8.78 7.79 3.62
C TYR A 73 -9.01 9.28 3.41
N ALA A 74 -9.40 9.97 4.48
CA ALA A 74 -9.44 11.43 4.48
C ALA A 74 -8.00 11.99 4.49
N PRO A 75 -7.75 13.16 3.89
CA PRO A 75 -6.45 13.86 3.92
C PRO A 75 -5.77 13.96 5.29
N GLY A 76 -6.52 13.85 6.39
CA GLY A 76 -6.04 13.97 7.77
C GLY A 76 -5.67 12.64 8.46
N ASP A 77 -5.99 11.49 7.88
CA ASP A 77 -5.56 10.17 8.40
C ASP A 77 -4.18 9.77 7.87
N PHE A 78 -3.58 10.61 7.03
CA PHE A 78 -2.22 10.45 6.56
C PHE A 78 -1.25 11.08 7.57
N PRO A 79 -0.17 10.37 7.95
CA PRO A 79 0.92 10.98 8.69
C PRO A 79 1.41 12.23 7.97
N GLU A 80 1.62 13.35 8.69
CA GLU A 80 1.97 14.69 8.16
C GLU A 80 3.12 14.73 7.13
N HIS A 81 3.88 13.65 7.00
CA HIS A 81 5.04 13.50 6.14
C HIS A 81 4.80 12.76 4.82
N VAL A 82 3.56 12.35 4.50
CA VAL A 82 3.25 11.65 3.22
C VAL A 82 2.15 12.39 2.46
N SER A 83 2.48 12.92 1.28
CA SER A 83 1.48 13.56 0.43
C SER A 83 0.52 12.52 -0.16
N ILE A 84 -0.77 12.87 -0.19
CA ILE A 84 -1.87 12.03 -0.71
C ILE A 84 -1.56 11.48 -2.11
N ASN A 85 -0.91 12.29 -2.95
CA ASN A 85 -0.51 11.90 -4.31
C ASN A 85 0.50 10.74 -4.30
N THR A 86 1.42 10.67 -3.33
CA THR A 86 2.42 9.59 -3.23
C THR A 86 1.77 8.28 -2.81
N TYR A 87 0.70 8.33 -2.02
CA TYR A 87 -0.05 7.15 -1.57
C TYR A 87 -1.01 6.61 -2.64
N VAL A 88 -1.74 7.48 -3.33
CA VAL A 88 -2.55 7.11 -4.51
C VAL A 88 -1.66 6.53 -5.60
N ASP A 89 -0.47 7.11 -5.82
CA ASP A 89 0.54 6.53 -6.71
C ASP A 89 1.02 5.16 -6.24
N GLY A 90 1.20 4.94 -4.93
CA GLY A 90 1.60 3.65 -4.37
C GLY A 90 0.54 2.55 -4.56
N MET A 91 -0.74 2.87 -4.31
CA MET A 91 -1.86 1.94 -4.56
C MET A 91 -2.06 1.67 -6.05
N ARG A 92 -1.96 2.69 -6.90
CA ARG A 92 -2.01 2.52 -8.35
C ARG A 92 -0.84 1.68 -8.85
N ARG A 93 0.37 1.85 -8.31
CA ARG A 93 1.54 1.02 -8.64
C ARG A 93 1.37 -0.44 -8.21
N ARG A 94 0.65 -0.73 -7.12
CA ARG A 94 0.35 -2.11 -6.69
C ARG A 94 -0.76 -2.76 -7.54
N ALA A 95 -1.78 -1.98 -7.92
CA ALA A 95 -2.81 -2.42 -8.88
C ALA A 95 -2.29 -2.55 -10.32
N ALA A 96 -1.25 -1.78 -10.64
CA ALA A 96 -0.58 -1.74 -11.93
C ALA A 96 0.75 -2.51 -11.90
N ALA A 97 0.96 -3.44 -10.95
CA ALA A 97 2.09 -4.37 -10.96
C ALA A 97 1.92 -5.48 -12.02
N GLY A 98 1.33 -5.14 -13.17
CA GLY A 98 1.28 -5.96 -14.38
C GLY A 98 2.16 -5.32 -15.47
N PRO A 99 2.74 -6.12 -16.37
CA PRO A 99 3.65 -5.65 -17.43
C PRO A 99 3.05 -4.53 -18.30
N ASP A 100 1.71 -4.44 -18.40
CA ASP A 100 1.00 -3.44 -19.19
C ASP A 100 1.10 -2.01 -18.60
N ALA A 101 1.30 -1.88 -17.30
CA ALA A 101 1.39 -0.57 -16.65
C ALA A 101 2.74 0.11 -16.86
N ILE A 102 3.81 -0.69 -16.92
CA ILE A 102 5.14 -0.20 -17.27
C ILE A 102 5.08 0.39 -18.69
N GLN A 103 4.34 -0.25 -19.59
CA GLN A 103 4.16 0.24 -20.95
C GLN A 103 3.28 1.50 -21.03
N ALA A 104 2.30 1.64 -20.14
CA ALA A 104 1.48 2.84 -20.02
C ALA A 104 2.25 4.05 -19.46
N VAL A 105 3.06 3.84 -18.42
CA VAL A 105 3.91 4.88 -17.82
C VAL A 105 5.02 5.32 -18.78
N VAL A 106 5.62 4.37 -19.50
CA VAL A 106 6.62 4.67 -20.55
C VAL A 106 5.98 5.47 -21.69
N ASN A 107 4.77 5.11 -22.14
CA ASN A 107 4.06 5.85 -23.20
C ASN A 107 3.61 7.25 -22.75
N ASP A 108 3.19 7.40 -21.49
CA ASP A 108 2.78 8.69 -20.94
C ASP A 108 3.99 9.63 -20.82
N MET A 109 5.11 9.14 -20.28
CA MET A 109 6.37 9.89 -20.25
C MET A 109 6.90 10.24 -21.64
N LEU A 110 6.83 9.32 -22.60
CA LEU A 110 7.17 9.59 -24.00
C LEU A 110 6.32 10.73 -24.56
N ARG A 111 5.01 10.76 -24.29
CA ARG A 111 4.12 11.83 -24.78
C ARG A 111 4.30 13.17 -24.08
N THR A 112 4.68 13.18 -22.80
CA THR A 112 4.90 14.41 -22.04
C THR A 112 6.26 15.05 -22.35
N VAL A 113 7.28 14.25 -22.68
CA VAL A 113 8.65 14.74 -22.94
C VAL A 113 8.90 15.03 -24.43
N LEU A 114 8.19 14.38 -25.36
CA LEU A 114 8.35 14.60 -26.80
C LEU A 114 7.96 16.00 -27.35
N PRO A 115 7.02 16.79 -26.80
CA PRO A 115 6.65 18.05 -27.45
C PRO A 115 7.75 19.11 -27.32
N ASP A 116 8.52 19.12 -26.24
CA ASP A 116 9.62 20.07 -26.07
C ASP A 116 10.89 19.65 -26.82
N ALA A 117 11.20 18.35 -26.89
CA ALA A 117 12.39 17.84 -27.58
C ALA A 117 12.29 17.89 -29.12
N LEU A 118 11.08 17.83 -29.69
CA LEU A 118 10.88 17.85 -31.16
C LEU A 118 10.86 19.25 -31.78
N SER A 119 10.83 20.32 -30.97
CA SER A 119 10.86 21.70 -31.46
C SER A 119 12.29 22.21 -31.77
N SER A 120 13.32 21.47 -31.37
CA SER A 120 14.74 21.80 -31.61
C SER A 120 15.45 20.69 -32.40
N ALA A 121 14.80 20.24 -33.47
CA ALA A 121 15.25 19.14 -34.33
C ALA A 121 16.48 19.51 -35.17
N SER A 122 17.67 19.45 -34.55
CA SER A 122 18.91 19.07 -35.23
C SER A 122 19.90 18.31 -34.33
N ASP A 123 19.77 18.36 -33.00
CA ASP A 123 20.65 17.68 -32.03
C ASP A 123 19.95 16.55 -31.22
N ALA A 124 18.71 16.22 -31.58
CA ALA A 124 17.84 15.38 -30.75
C ALA A 124 18.28 13.90 -30.67
N SER A 125 19.05 13.38 -31.62
CA SER A 125 19.50 11.98 -31.59
C SER A 125 20.56 11.72 -30.51
N ASP A 126 21.53 12.62 -30.36
CA ASP A 126 22.64 12.46 -29.40
C ASP A 126 22.16 12.71 -27.96
N VAL A 127 21.27 13.70 -27.78
CA VAL A 127 20.66 13.99 -26.47
C VAL A 127 19.70 12.89 -26.04
N VAL A 128 18.96 12.27 -26.97
CA VAL A 128 18.06 11.14 -26.64
C VAL A 128 18.86 9.90 -26.25
N GLU A 129 19.98 9.62 -26.89
CA GLU A 129 20.86 8.49 -26.52
C GLU A 129 21.52 8.73 -25.15
N GLU A 130 21.97 9.96 -24.85
CA GLU A 130 22.49 10.36 -23.54
C GLU A 130 21.40 10.30 -22.45
N THR A 131 20.18 10.72 -22.75
CA THR A 131 19.06 10.70 -21.80
C THR A 131 18.57 9.26 -21.54
N LEU A 132 18.56 8.39 -22.55
CA LEU A 132 18.27 6.96 -22.38
C LEU A 132 19.39 6.24 -21.61
N ALA A 133 20.65 6.58 -21.87
CA ALA A 133 21.78 6.03 -21.11
C ALA A 133 21.70 6.43 -19.64
N ASN A 134 21.40 7.70 -19.35
CA ASN A 134 21.21 8.19 -17.98
C ASN A 134 19.99 7.56 -17.31
N ALA A 135 18.87 7.38 -18.01
CA ALA A 135 17.67 6.74 -17.47
C ALA A 135 17.91 5.25 -17.17
N ASN A 136 18.59 4.53 -18.07
CA ASN A 136 18.99 3.14 -17.85
C ASN A 136 19.99 3.02 -16.70
N GLN A 137 20.91 3.97 -16.55
CA GLN A 137 21.87 4.00 -15.45
C GLN A 137 21.18 4.20 -14.10
N VAL A 138 20.21 5.12 -14.01
CA VAL A 138 19.41 5.35 -12.80
C VAL A 138 18.55 4.12 -12.42
N LEU A 139 18.11 3.32 -13.40
CA LEU A 139 17.38 2.07 -13.17
C LEU A 139 18.31 0.92 -12.74
N VAL A 140 19.51 0.82 -13.35
CA VAL A 140 20.54 -0.16 -12.96
C VAL A 140 21.03 0.09 -11.54
N GLU A 141 21.22 1.36 -11.15
CA GLU A 141 21.61 1.76 -9.79
C GLU A 141 20.57 1.42 -8.71
N ARG A 142 19.35 1.02 -9.10
CA ARG A 142 18.27 0.63 -8.19
C ARG A 142 17.95 -0.86 -8.22
N THR A 143 18.68 -1.66 -8.99
CA THR A 143 18.40 -3.09 -9.10
C THR A 143 19.20 -3.88 -8.08
N LEU A 144 18.52 -4.46 -7.09
CA LEU A 144 19.11 -5.43 -6.17
C LEU A 144 19.08 -6.81 -6.82
N SER A 145 20.23 -7.48 -6.80
CA SER A 145 20.38 -8.85 -7.31
C SER A 145 20.64 -9.81 -6.16
N VAL A 146 19.88 -10.90 -6.11
CA VAL A 146 20.00 -11.97 -5.13
C VAL A 146 20.29 -13.27 -5.86
N ASP A 147 21.41 -13.91 -5.54
CA ASP A 147 21.71 -15.26 -6.03
C ASP A 147 20.86 -16.29 -5.28
N ILE A 148 19.97 -16.93 -6.02
CA ILE A 148 19.05 -17.96 -5.52
C ILE A 148 19.46 -19.38 -5.94
N SER A 149 20.53 -19.51 -6.74
CA SER A 149 21.10 -20.78 -7.18
C SER A 149 21.26 -21.82 -6.05
N PRO A 150 21.69 -21.45 -4.82
CA PRO A 150 21.86 -22.43 -3.75
C PRO A 150 20.55 -23.03 -3.23
N ILE A 151 19.40 -22.40 -3.49
CA ILE A 151 18.08 -22.88 -3.09
C ILE A 151 17.40 -23.63 -4.24
N THR A 152 17.50 -23.12 -5.46
CA THR A 152 16.84 -23.68 -6.65
C THR A 152 17.63 -24.83 -7.28
N GLY A 153 18.94 -24.88 -7.04
CA GLY A 153 19.86 -25.85 -7.64
C GLY A 153 20.23 -25.52 -9.10
N VAL A 154 19.74 -24.40 -9.64
CA VAL A 154 20.04 -23.94 -11.00
C VAL A 154 21.24 -22.98 -10.95
N PRO A 155 22.38 -23.30 -11.58
CA PRO A 155 23.56 -22.42 -11.53
C PRO A 155 23.31 -21.07 -12.20
N GLY A 156 23.60 -19.98 -11.49
CA GLY A 156 23.47 -18.61 -12.02
C GLY A 156 22.05 -18.06 -11.98
N ASP A 157 21.16 -18.70 -11.22
CA ASP A 157 19.80 -18.24 -11.01
C ASP A 157 19.79 -17.01 -10.10
N LEU A 158 19.38 -15.88 -10.67
CA LEU A 158 19.43 -14.57 -10.03
C LEU A 158 18.04 -13.97 -9.96
N PHE A 159 17.57 -13.71 -8.75
CA PHE A 159 16.41 -12.86 -8.54
C PHE A 159 16.84 -11.39 -8.65
N ARG A 160 16.11 -10.60 -9.44
CA ARG A 160 16.37 -9.17 -9.63
C ARG A 160 15.10 -8.39 -9.32
N SER A 161 15.21 -7.42 -8.44
CA SER A 161 14.11 -6.51 -8.11
C SER A 161 14.60 -5.08 -8.09
N THR A 162 13.76 -4.17 -8.59
CA THR A 162 13.96 -2.73 -8.38
C THR A 162 13.68 -2.41 -6.92
N VAL A 163 14.61 -1.72 -6.26
CA VAL A 163 14.49 -1.28 -4.88
C VAL A 163 14.00 0.16 -4.84
N TYR A 164 12.95 0.38 -4.06
CA TYR A 164 12.41 1.71 -3.80
C TYR A 164 12.84 2.18 -2.41
N SER A 165 12.96 3.51 -2.21
CA SER A 165 13.32 4.09 -0.92
C SER A 165 12.33 3.76 0.21
N THR A 166 11.08 3.45 -0.15
CA THR A 166 9.99 3.09 0.76
C THR A 166 9.78 1.59 0.90
N GLN A 167 10.60 0.76 0.24
CA GLN A 167 10.39 -0.68 0.24
C GLN A 167 10.76 -1.28 1.61
N THR A 168 9.82 -2.03 2.18
CA THR A 168 10.00 -2.72 3.47
C THR A 168 10.76 -4.04 3.27
N VAL A 169 11.33 -4.55 4.35
CA VAL A 169 11.95 -5.88 4.38
C VAL A 169 10.90 -6.95 4.07
N SER A 170 9.67 -6.83 4.60
CA SER A 170 8.59 -7.79 4.31
C SER A 170 8.25 -7.82 2.83
N ASP A 171 7.92 -6.68 2.20
CA ASP A 171 7.52 -6.65 0.79
C ASP A 171 8.62 -7.25 -0.12
N PHE A 172 9.89 -7.00 0.20
CA PHE A 172 11.01 -7.56 -0.53
C PHE A 172 11.15 -9.08 -0.34
N LEU A 173 11.06 -9.56 0.90
CA LEU A 173 11.16 -10.99 1.17
C LEU A 173 9.96 -11.76 0.64
N ASP A 174 8.78 -11.14 0.58
CA ASP A 174 7.58 -11.72 -0.03
C ASP A 174 7.77 -11.87 -1.55
N ALA A 175 8.24 -10.83 -2.24
CA ALA A 175 8.55 -10.89 -3.67
C ALA A 175 9.64 -11.93 -4.00
N LEU A 176 10.67 -12.01 -3.16
CA LEU A 176 11.71 -13.04 -3.28
C LEU A 176 11.14 -14.44 -3.00
N TRP A 177 10.28 -14.58 -2.00
CA TRP A 177 9.64 -15.84 -1.65
C TRP A 177 8.73 -16.35 -2.77
N GLU A 178 8.02 -15.48 -3.49
CA GLU A 178 7.20 -15.87 -4.64
C GLU A 178 8.01 -16.66 -5.70
N HIS A 179 9.28 -16.30 -5.89
CA HIS A 179 10.20 -16.99 -6.79
C HIS A 179 10.76 -18.29 -6.19
N LEU A 180 10.81 -18.37 -4.86
CA LEU A 180 11.31 -19.52 -4.11
C LEU A 180 10.21 -20.46 -3.61
N ARG A 181 8.93 -20.19 -3.89
CA ARG A 181 7.77 -20.83 -3.27
C ARG A 181 7.74 -22.36 -3.43
N ASP A 182 8.31 -22.86 -4.51
CA ASP A 182 8.38 -24.30 -4.81
C ASP A 182 9.52 -24.99 -4.02
N PHE A 183 10.41 -24.22 -3.40
CA PHE A 183 11.60 -24.69 -2.69
C PHE A 183 11.59 -24.41 -1.19
N VAL A 184 10.91 -23.36 -0.74
CA VAL A 184 10.84 -22.96 0.68
C VAL A 184 9.42 -22.61 1.11
N ALA A 185 9.06 -23.05 2.33
CA ALA A 185 7.74 -22.77 2.90
C ALA A 185 7.57 -21.29 3.29
N PRO A 186 6.33 -20.76 3.26
CA PRO A 186 6.04 -19.37 3.59
C PRO A 186 6.34 -19.05 5.07
N PHE A 187 6.73 -17.81 5.36
CA PHE A 187 7.04 -17.32 6.71
C PHE A 187 8.16 -18.06 7.45
N ARG A 188 9.07 -18.71 6.70
CA ARG A 188 10.20 -19.47 7.26
C ARG A 188 11.55 -18.77 7.14
N TYR A 189 11.56 -17.49 6.78
CA TYR A 189 12.79 -16.71 6.74
C TYR A 189 13.45 -16.67 8.12
N GLY A 190 14.76 -16.89 8.17
CA GLY A 190 15.53 -16.99 9.42
C GLY A 190 15.50 -18.39 10.05
N ARG A 191 14.57 -19.26 9.65
CA ARG A 191 14.46 -20.65 10.14
C ARG A 191 14.99 -21.65 9.13
N ASP A 192 14.40 -21.66 7.94
CA ASP A 192 14.71 -22.66 6.89
C ASP A 192 15.65 -22.08 5.83
N TRP A 193 15.64 -20.77 5.64
CA TRP A 193 16.49 -20.07 4.69
C TRP A 193 16.83 -18.67 5.19
N ILE A 194 17.96 -18.14 4.73
CA ILE A 194 18.48 -16.82 5.09
C ILE A 194 19.17 -16.18 3.89
N LEU A 195 19.21 -14.84 3.90
CA LEU A 195 20.12 -14.08 3.05
C LEU A 195 21.48 -13.98 3.71
N VAL A 196 22.52 -14.10 2.90
CA VAL A 196 23.91 -13.88 3.29
C VAL A 196 24.47 -12.79 2.39
N ASP A 197 25.03 -11.76 2.99
CA ASP A 197 25.78 -10.75 2.26
C ASP A 197 27.09 -11.37 1.78
N GLN A 198 27.30 -11.38 0.47
CA GLN A 198 28.42 -12.03 -0.17
C GLN A 198 29.74 -11.27 0.03
N GLN A 199 29.70 -9.95 0.21
CA GLN A 199 30.91 -9.14 0.34
C GLN A 199 31.63 -9.42 1.66
N ASN A 200 30.88 -9.64 2.74
CA ASN A 200 31.41 -9.83 4.09
C ASN A 200 31.05 -11.21 4.69
N ASN A 201 30.40 -12.08 3.90
CA ASN A 201 29.89 -13.40 4.32
C ASN A 201 29.01 -13.34 5.59
N LYS A 202 28.31 -12.23 5.81
CA LYS A 202 27.51 -12.00 7.01
C LYS A 202 26.09 -12.53 6.83
N PRO A 203 25.62 -13.49 7.66
CA PRO A 203 24.26 -13.97 7.59
C PRO A 203 23.27 -12.94 8.15
N LEU A 204 22.30 -12.53 7.34
CA LEU A 204 21.27 -11.55 7.68
C LEU A 204 20.08 -12.21 8.40
N ARG A 205 20.34 -12.72 9.60
CA ARG A 205 19.34 -13.49 10.37
C ARG A 205 18.23 -12.63 10.97
N ASN A 206 18.53 -11.37 11.26
CA ASN A 206 17.66 -10.47 12.01
C ASN A 206 16.71 -9.70 11.09
N LEU A 207 16.01 -10.40 10.20
CA LEU A 207 15.08 -9.87 9.20
C LEU A 207 13.82 -10.75 9.10
N GLY A 208 12.78 -10.21 8.47
CA GLY A 208 11.59 -10.95 8.05
C GLY A 208 10.87 -11.62 9.23
N SER A 209 10.34 -12.82 8.99
CA SER A 209 9.55 -13.58 9.97
C SER A 209 10.29 -13.83 11.28
N TYR A 210 11.61 -14.04 11.24
CA TYR A 210 12.39 -14.24 12.46
C TYR A 210 12.49 -12.98 13.32
N TRP A 211 12.58 -11.81 12.68
CA TRP A 211 12.58 -10.54 13.41
C TRP A 211 11.18 -10.22 13.94
N SER A 212 10.14 -10.39 13.13
CA SER A 212 8.77 -10.00 13.49
C SER A 212 8.24 -10.81 14.69
N GLU A 213 8.46 -12.13 14.70
CA GLU A 213 8.11 -13.02 15.83
C GLU A 213 8.79 -12.60 17.16
N ARG A 214 10.01 -12.05 17.10
CA ARG A 214 10.75 -11.62 18.29
C ARG A 214 10.35 -10.25 18.81
N ASN A 215 9.75 -9.43 17.95
CA ASN A 215 9.33 -8.08 18.27
C ASN A 215 7.81 -7.96 18.43
N ASP A 216 7.10 -9.10 18.40
CA ASP A 216 5.65 -9.18 18.50
C ASP A 216 4.93 -8.30 17.44
N THR A 217 5.46 -8.33 16.21
CA THR A 217 4.87 -7.62 15.06
C THR A 217 4.38 -8.61 14.01
N GLU A 218 3.35 -8.22 13.26
CA GLU A 218 2.82 -9.07 12.17
C GLU A 218 3.86 -9.29 11.06
N ALA A 219 4.62 -8.25 10.72
CA ALA A 219 5.64 -8.29 9.68
C ALA A 219 6.85 -7.40 10.02
N ASP A 220 7.89 -7.49 9.19
CA ASP A 220 9.08 -6.64 9.28
C ASP A 220 8.91 -5.38 8.40
N TYR A 221 8.30 -4.35 8.99
CA TYR A 221 8.02 -3.07 8.33
C TYR A 221 9.23 -2.14 8.23
N ARG A 222 10.41 -2.57 8.68
CA ARG A 222 11.62 -1.76 8.55
C ARG A 222 11.96 -1.60 7.07
N LEU A 223 12.47 -0.44 6.70
CA LEU A 223 12.94 -0.19 5.34
C LEU A 223 14.18 -1.04 5.04
N LEU A 224 14.30 -1.51 3.79
CA LEU A 224 15.48 -2.23 3.30
C LEU A 224 16.78 -1.44 3.57
N SER A 225 16.76 -0.14 3.28
CA SER A 225 17.87 0.77 3.54
C SER A 225 18.21 0.88 5.02
N GLY A 226 17.19 0.86 5.89
CA GLY A 226 17.35 0.93 7.35
C GLY A 226 18.01 -0.31 7.95
N VAL A 227 17.95 -1.45 7.25
CA VAL A 227 18.65 -2.69 7.66
C VAL A 227 19.98 -2.91 6.95
N GLY A 228 20.42 -1.92 6.14
CA GLY A 228 21.69 -1.96 5.43
C GLY A 228 21.69 -2.74 4.13
N ILE A 229 20.51 -3.10 3.59
CA ILE A 229 20.39 -3.66 2.25
C ILE A 229 20.18 -2.52 1.26
N THR A 230 21.08 -2.41 0.30
CA THR A 230 21.06 -1.38 -0.75
C THR A 230 21.10 -2.05 -2.13
N PRO A 231 20.78 -1.35 -3.23
CA PRO A 231 20.92 -1.90 -4.58
C PRO A 231 22.31 -2.43 -4.91
N ALA A 232 23.36 -1.89 -4.26
CA ALA A 232 24.73 -2.34 -4.42
C ALA A 232 25.07 -3.60 -3.60
N SER A 233 24.16 -4.09 -2.76
CA SER A 233 24.36 -5.31 -1.99
C SER A 233 24.37 -6.54 -2.89
N HIS A 234 25.34 -7.42 -2.70
CA HIS A 234 25.36 -8.75 -3.33
C HIS A 234 24.87 -9.76 -2.31
N LEU A 235 23.65 -10.24 -2.49
CA LEU A 235 23.02 -11.16 -1.55
C LEU A 235 22.93 -12.56 -2.14
N VAL A 236 23.08 -13.57 -1.28
CA VAL A 236 22.88 -14.97 -1.65
C VAL A 236 21.84 -15.57 -0.72
N ALA A 237 20.78 -16.15 -1.28
CA ALA A 237 19.81 -16.92 -0.53
C ALA A 237 20.35 -18.34 -0.31
N ARG A 238 20.37 -18.79 0.95
CA ARG A 238 20.85 -20.13 1.33
C ARG A 238 19.87 -20.81 2.26
N ARG A 239 19.77 -22.13 2.13
CA ARG A 239 19.11 -22.97 3.15
C ARG A 239 19.94 -22.94 4.43
N ARG A 240 19.24 -22.97 5.57
CA ARG A 240 19.83 -22.95 6.91
C ARG A 240 19.97 -24.36 7.48
#